data_AF-A0A1M5L6R3-F1
#
_entry.id   AF-A0A1M5L6R3-F1
#
_cell.length_a   1.000
_cell.length_b   1.000
_cell.length_c   1.000
_cell.angle_alpha   90.00
_cell.angle_beta   90.00
_cell.angle_gamma   90.00
#
_symmetry.space_group_name_H-M   'P 1'
#
loop_
_entity.id
_entity.type
_entity.pdbx_description
1 polymer ?
#
loop_
_entity_poly.entity_id
_entity_poly.type
_entity_poly.pdbx_seq_one_letter_code
_entity_poly.pdbx_strand_id
1 'polypeptide(L)'
;MIRWIALGALAAGAAQADIRAAEYLEPTGAYGHYVVPGGEYAQLSFELDDGARLTTKAEAGVYEDTAPRLVDIDGDGSPEVISVFSYFNAGPAIRIWDETDGQISLLAEGDPIGTRFRWLAIIGAADLDGDGQIEIAYVDRPHLAKTLRVVRVDGDSVTEVANFSGVTNHRIGEPDIAGGIRDCSDGPEMILASASWSELLAITFDGSFQATVIGADTSRPAFADAMTC
;
A
#
# COMPACT_ATOMS: atom_id res chain seq x y z
N MET A 1 -13.63 -0.53 64.43
CA MET A 1 -12.88 -0.10 63.23
C MET A 1 -12.98 -1.22 62.21
N ILE A 2 -13.87 -1.10 61.22
CA ILE A 2 -14.07 -2.10 60.18
C ILE A 2 -13.29 -1.62 58.95
N ARG A 3 -12.20 -2.31 58.61
CA ARG A 3 -11.43 -2.08 57.39
C ARG A 3 -12.09 -2.89 56.26
N TRP A 4 -12.71 -2.19 55.32
CA TRP A 4 -13.09 -2.76 54.04
C TRP A 4 -11.85 -2.81 53.16
N ILE A 5 -11.41 -4.00 52.78
CA ILE A 5 -10.42 -4.18 51.71
C ILE A 5 -11.23 -4.26 50.42
N ALA A 6 -11.23 -3.18 49.64
CA ALA A 6 -11.69 -3.22 48.26
C ALA A 6 -10.63 -3.95 47.44
N LEU A 7 -10.94 -5.18 47.02
CA LEU A 7 -10.16 -5.88 46.01
C LEU A 7 -10.53 -5.25 44.66
N GLY A 8 -9.66 -4.38 44.14
CA GLY A 8 -9.78 -3.89 42.78
C GLY A 8 -9.52 -5.04 41.81
N ALA A 9 -10.53 -5.41 41.02
CA ALA A 9 -10.30 -6.26 39.86
C ALA A 9 -9.54 -5.43 38.83
N LEU A 10 -8.26 -5.72 38.66
CA LEU A 10 -7.52 -5.33 37.46
C LEU A 10 -8.15 -6.13 36.31
N ALA A 11 -8.99 -5.48 35.51
CA ALA A 11 -9.30 -5.98 34.19
C ALA A 11 -7.99 -5.94 33.40
N ALA A 12 -7.33 -7.08 33.27
CA ALA A 12 -6.37 -7.26 32.20
C ALA A 12 -7.19 -7.12 30.90
N GLY A 13 -7.03 -5.99 30.21
CA GLY A 13 -7.47 -5.90 28.83
C GLY A 13 -6.84 -7.08 28.09
N ALA A 14 -7.61 -7.76 27.25
CA ALA A 14 -7.00 -8.69 26.31
C ALA A 14 -5.91 -7.91 25.57
N ALA A 15 -4.70 -8.47 25.50
CA ALA A 15 -3.72 -7.91 24.59
C ALA A 15 -4.36 -7.93 23.19
N GLN A 16 -4.42 -6.77 22.56
CA GLN A 16 -4.81 -6.66 21.16
C GLN A 16 -3.79 -7.46 20.35
N ALA A 17 -4.27 -8.20 19.35
CA ALA A 17 -3.45 -9.10 18.57
C ALA A 17 -3.11 -8.41 17.26
N ASP A 18 -1.84 -8.06 17.07
CA ASP A 18 -1.42 -7.21 15.97
C ASP A 18 -1.37 -7.98 14.65
N ILE A 19 -1.69 -7.32 13.54
CA ILE A 19 -1.52 -7.91 12.22
C ILE A 19 -0.02 -8.16 11.99
N ARG A 20 0.36 -9.38 11.60
CA ARG A 20 1.75 -9.73 11.28
C ARG A 20 1.97 -10.13 9.83
N ALA A 21 0.91 -10.53 9.13
CA ALA A 21 0.97 -10.84 7.70
C ALA A 21 -0.39 -10.64 7.04
N ALA A 22 -0.38 -10.40 5.73
CA ALA A 22 -1.58 -10.38 4.91
C ALA A 22 -1.32 -10.98 3.53
N GLU A 23 -2.31 -11.67 3.00
CA GLU A 23 -2.22 -12.39 1.73
C GLU A 23 -3.54 -12.28 0.95
N TYR A 24 -3.45 -12.04 -0.36
CA TYR A 24 -4.60 -12.20 -1.24
C TYR A 24 -4.88 -13.69 -1.48
N LEU A 25 -6.15 -14.07 -1.42
CA LEU A 25 -6.62 -15.45 -1.56
C LEU A 25 -7.70 -15.55 -2.64
N GLU A 26 -8.00 -16.78 -3.06
CA GLU A 26 -9.01 -17.08 -4.08
C GLU A 26 -8.78 -16.31 -5.39
N PRO A 27 -7.74 -16.66 -6.17
CA PRO A 27 -7.56 -16.09 -7.51
C PRO A 27 -8.84 -16.18 -8.33
N THR A 28 -9.18 -15.09 -9.03
CA THR A 28 -10.46 -14.96 -9.71
C THR A 28 -10.29 -14.34 -11.09
N GLY A 29 -11.25 -14.62 -11.98
CA GLY A 29 -11.38 -13.95 -13.29
C GLY A 29 -12.61 -13.05 -13.38
N ALA A 30 -13.20 -12.69 -12.23
CA ALA A 30 -14.45 -11.95 -12.16
C ALA A 30 -14.34 -10.52 -12.71
N TYR A 31 -13.18 -9.88 -12.58
CA TYR A 31 -12.93 -8.55 -13.13
C TYR A 31 -12.46 -8.65 -14.58
N GLY A 32 -11.42 -9.45 -14.82
CA GLY A 32 -10.94 -9.81 -16.15
C GLY A 32 -10.12 -8.72 -16.83
N HIS A 33 -9.41 -7.91 -16.05
CA HIS A 33 -8.49 -6.88 -16.52
C HIS A 33 -7.15 -7.47 -16.94
N TYR A 34 -6.58 -8.38 -16.13
CA TYR A 34 -5.37 -9.15 -16.42
C TYR A 34 -4.12 -8.33 -16.81
N VAL A 35 -4.01 -7.07 -16.34
CA VAL A 35 -2.79 -6.27 -16.58
C VAL A 35 -1.59 -6.80 -15.80
N VAL A 36 -1.83 -7.31 -14.59
CA VAL A 36 -0.90 -8.13 -13.80
C VAL A 36 -1.35 -9.59 -13.94
N PRO A 37 -0.56 -10.49 -14.54
CA PRO A 37 -0.92 -11.89 -14.69
C PRO A 37 -1.21 -12.54 -13.33
N GLY A 38 -2.43 -13.06 -13.16
CA GLY A 38 -2.86 -13.70 -11.91
C GLY A 38 -3.06 -12.74 -10.73
N GLY A 39 -3.03 -11.43 -10.95
CA GLY A 39 -3.13 -10.41 -9.90
C GLY A 39 -4.56 -10.04 -9.51
N GLU A 40 -5.56 -10.90 -9.70
CA GLU A 40 -6.96 -10.65 -9.34
C GLU A 40 -7.44 -11.68 -8.32
N TYR A 41 -7.99 -11.20 -7.19
CA TYR A 41 -8.32 -12.03 -6.04
C TYR A 41 -9.68 -11.69 -5.44
N ALA A 42 -10.39 -12.70 -4.94
CA ALA A 42 -11.72 -12.54 -4.33
C ALA A 42 -11.67 -12.36 -2.80
N GLN A 43 -10.51 -12.59 -2.17
CA GLN A 43 -10.35 -12.48 -0.72
C GLN A 43 -9.02 -11.81 -0.33
N LEU A 44 -9.04 -11.16 0.83
CA LEU A 44 -7.85 -10.71 1.54
C LEU A 44 -7.86 -11.37 2.92
N SER A 45 -6.72 -11.92 3.31
CA SER A 45 -6.53 -12.56 4.61
C SER A 45 -5.48 -11.85 5.44
N PHE A 46 -5.66 -11.93 6.74
CA PHE A 46 -4.87 -11.26 7.77
C PHE A 46 -4.49 -12.32 8.79
N GLU A 47 -3.22 -12.40 9.13
CA GLU A 47 -2.71 -13.25 10.18
C GLU A 47 -2.25 -12.37 11.34
N LEU A 48 -2.75 -12.67 12.54
CA LEU A 48 -2.41 -11.96 13.76
C LEU A 48 -1.24 -12.62 14.49
N ASP A 49 -0.62 -11.91 15.42
CA ASP A 49 0.51 -12.38 16.22
C ASP A 49 0.19 -13.57 17.14
N ASP A 50 -1.06 -13.69 17.58
CA ASP A 50 -1.61 -14.82 18.33
C ASP A 50 -1.89 -16.07 17.45
N GLY A 51 -1.71 -15.95 16.13
CA GLY A 51 -1.93 -16.99 15.14
C GLY A 51 -3.37 -17.10 14.63
N ALA A 52 -4.28 -16.20 15.05
CA ALA A 52 -5.61 -16.09 14.46
C ALA A 52 -5.49 -15.67 12.99
N ARG A 53 -6.43 -16.16 12.17
CA ARG A 53 -6.55 -15.75 10.77
C ARG A 53 -7.93 -15.20 10.50
N LEU A 54 -7.97 -13.96 10.06
CA LEU A 54 -9.18 -13.23 9.68
C LEU A 54 -9.21 -13.06 8.16
N THR A 55 -10.40 -12.96 7.56
CA THR A 55 -10.54 -12.77 6.11
C THR A 55 -11.69 -11.82 5.77
N THR A 56 -11.52 -11.10 4.66
CA THR A 56 -12.56 -10.29 4.04
C THR A 56 -12.79 -10.76 2.60
N LYS A 57 -14.03 -10.61 2.13
CA LYS A 57 -14.43 -10.97 0.76
C LYS A 57 -14.65 -9.72 -0.08
N ALA A 58 -14.27 -9.81 -1.35
CA ALA A 58 -14.57 -8.80 -2.34
C ALA A 58 -16.01 -8.95 -2.83
N GLU A 59 -16.91 -8.07 -2.37
CA GLU A 59 -18.34 -8.13 -2.74
C GLU A 59 -18.67 -7.30 -4.00
N ALA A 60 -18.06 -6.13 -4.16
CA ALA A 60 -18.37 -5.16 -5.23
C ALA A 60 -17.24 -4.98 -6.26
N GLY A 61 -16.26 -5.88 -6.26
CA GLY A 61 -15.06 -5.77 -7.07
C GLY A 61 -14.13 -6.97 -6.87
N VAL A 62 -12.84 -6.72 -7.05
CA VAL A 62 -11.76 -7.67 -6.75
C VAL A 62 -10.62 -6.93 -6.06
N TYR A 63 -9.77 -7.63 -5.33
CA TYR A 63 -8.44 -7.12 -5.04
C TYR A 63 -7.58 -7.28 -6.29
N GLU A 64 -6.84 -6.23 -6.67
CA GLU A 64 -6.04 -6.21 -7.90
C GLU A 64 -4.62 -5.65 -7.66
N ASP A 65 -3.66 -6.51 -7.33
CA ASP A 65 -2.29 -6.12 -6.95
C ASP A 65 -1.36 -7.36 -6.90
N THR A 66 -0.08 -7.16 -6.60
CA THR A 66 0.93 -8.22 -6.43
C THR A 66 1.01 -8.75 -5.00
N ALA A 67 0.77 -7.92 -3.99
CA ALA A 67 0.76 -8.30 -2.56
C ALA A 67 0.12 -7.20 -1.68
N PRO A 68 -0.47 -7.50 -0.52
CA PRO A 68 -0.78 -6.47 0.46
C PRO A 68 0.52 -5.89 1.05
N ARG A 69 0.51 -4.62 1.49
CA ARG A 69 1.66 -4.00 2.18
C ARG A 69 1.29 -3.76 3.64
N LEU A 70 2.19 -4.10 4.57
CA LEU A 70 2.02 -3.89 6.01
C LEU A 70 2.86 -2.69 6.44
N VAL A 71 2.23 -1.67 7.01
CA VAL A 71 2.89 -0.43 7.43
C VAL A 71 2.16 0.13 8.64
N ASP A 72 2.89 0.51 9.68
CA ASP A 72 2.38 1.27 10.83
C ASP A 72 2.13 2.71 10.38
N ILE A 73 0.92 3.00 9.89
CA ILE A 73 0.54 4.27 9.27
C ILE A 73 0.21 5.31 10.34
N ASP A 74 -0.41 4.89 11.44
CA ASP A 74 -0.84 5.80 12.51
C ASP A 74 0.19 5.97 13.65
N GLY A 75 1.24 5.16 13.66
CA GLY A 75 2.36 5.26 14.59
C GLY A 75 2.09 4.61 15.95
N ASP A 76 1.09 3.74 16.07
CA ASP A 76 0.75 3.06 17.33
C ASP A 76 1.67 1.86 17.65
N GLY A 77 2.48 1.43 16.67
CA GLY A 77 3.42 0.31 16.78
C GLY A 77 2.92 -0.99 16.15
N SER A 78 1.68 -1.02 15.67
CA SER A 78 1.04 -2.13 14.94
C SER A 78 0.93 -1.76 13.46
N PRO A 79 1.06 -2.72 12.52
CA PRO A 79 0.93 -2.37 11.11
C PRO A 79 -0.50 -2.51 10.59
N GLU A 80 -0.96 -1.48 9.87
CA GLU A 80 -2.12 -1.55 9.01
C GLU A 80 -1.79 -2.24 7.68
N VAL A 81 -2.82 -2.69 6.97
CA VAL A 81 -2.70 -3.33 5.66
C VAL A 81 -3.21 -2.42 4.56
N ILE A 82 -2.32 -2.07 3.64
CA ILE A 82 -2.63 -1.38 2.39
C ILE A 82 -2.98 -2.42 1.33
N SER A 83 -4.12 -2.22 0.66
CA SER A 83 -4.59 -3.05 -0.45
C SER A 83 -5.13 -2.21 -1.61
N VAL A 84 -5.13 -2.79 -2.82
CA VAL A 84 -5.76 -2.19 -4.00
C VAL A 84 -7.05 -2.93 -4.32
N PHE A 85 -8.16 -2.21 -4.28
CA PHE A 85 -9.49 -2.77 -4.56
C PHE A 85 -10.06 -2.18 -5.85
N SER A 86 -10.31 -3.02 -6.84
CA SER A 86 -10.88 -2.66 -8.13
C SER A 86 -12.38 -2.91 -8.15
N TYR A 87 -13.15 -1.84 -8.00
CA TYR A 87 -14.61 -1.85 -8.14
C TYR A 87 -15.05 -2.17 -9.57
N PHE A 88 -16.09 -2.99 -9.71
CA PHE A 88 -16.65 -3.35 -11.03
C PHE A 88 -17.15 -2.15 -11.85
N ASN A 89 -17.62 -1.09 -11.18
CA ASN A 89 -18.20 0.09 -11.81
C ASN A 89 -17.29 1.33 -11.77
N ALA A 90 -16.36 1.42 -10.82
CA ALA A 90 -15.58 2.64 -10.55
C ALA A 90 -14.06 2.48 -10.73
N GLY A 91 -13.54 1.26 -10.86
CA GLY A 91 -12.09 1.05 -10.96
C GLY A 91 -11.38 1.01 -9.60
N PRO A 92 -10.05 1.19 -9.57
CA PRO A 92 -9.23 0.91 -8.40
C PRO A 92 -9.30 2.03 -7.37
N ALA A 93 -9.27 1.64 -6.10
CA ALA A 93 -9.12 2.48 -4.92
C ALA A 93 -8.07 1.85 -3.99
N ILE A 94 -7.45 2.68 -3.15
CA ILE A 94 -6.63 2.20 -2.02
C ILE A 94 -7.56 1.97 -0.83
N ARG A 95 -7.38 0.85 -0.15
CA ARG A 95 -8.05 0.52 1.11
C ARG A 95 -7.04 0.20 2.19
N ILE A 96 -7.24 0.79 3.35
CA ILE A 96 -6.45 0.60 4.56
C ILE A 96 -7.27 -0.20 5.55
N TRP A 97 -6.71 -1.29 6.02
CA TRP A 97 -7.35 -2.19 6.98
C TRP A 97 -6.56 -2.23 8.26
N ASP A 98 -7.30 -2.38 9.35
CA ASP A 98 -6.74 -2.50 10.69
C ASP A 98 -7.49 -3.58 11.48
N GLU A 99 -6.85 -4.09 12.53
CA GLU A 99 -7.43 -4.98 13.52
C GLU A 99 -7.92 -4.15 14.71
N THR A 100 -9.20 -4.26 15.04
CA THR A 100 -9.78 -3.61 16.22
C THR A 100 -10.71 -4.57 16.94
N ASP A 101 -10.47 -4.82 18.23
CA ASP A 101 -11.31 -5.63 19.11
C ASP A 101 -11.59 -7.07 18.61
N GLY A 102 -10.58 -7.72 18.04
CA GLY A 102 -10.63 -9.08 17.47
C GLY A 102 -11.20 -9.15 16.05
N GLN A 103 -11.32 -8.03 15.34
CA GLN A 103 -11.99 -7.93 14.03
C GLN A 103 -11.20 -7.07 13.05
N ILE A 104 -11.17 -7.49 11.78
CA ILE A 104 -10.65 -6.63 10.71
C ILE A 104 -11.70 -5.61 10.30
N SER A 105 -11.30 -4.34 10.32
CA SER A 105 -12.10 -3.20 9.93
C SER A 105 -11.45 -2.44 8.77
N LEU A 106 -12.27 -1.85 7.90
CA LEU A 106 -11.78 -0.89 6.91
C LEU A 106 -11.57 0.44 7.63
N LEU A 107 -10.31 0.84 7.82
CA LEU A 107 -9.92 2.06 8.51
C LEU A 107 -10.16 3.28 7.61
N ALA A 108 -9.66 3.22 6.37
CA ALA A 108 -9.79 4.31 5.40
C ALA A 108 -9.87 3.80 3.96
N GLU A 109 -10.49 4.59 3.09
CA GLU A 109 -10.55 4.32 1.65
C GLU A 109 -10.34 5.60 0.81
N GLY A 110 -9.60 5.46 -0.28
CA GLY A 110 -9.46 6.51 -1.29
C GLY A 110 -10.57 6.48 -2.33
N ASP A 111 -10.85 7.64 -2.93
CA ASP A 111 -11.78 7.71 -4.07
C ASP A 111 -11.28 6.82 -5.23
N PRO A 112 -12.16 6.02 -5.87
CA PRO A 112 -11.79 5.27 -7.06
C PRO A 112 -11.31 6.17 -8.19
N ILE A 113 -10.17 5.84 -8.81
CA ILE A 113 -9.50 6.71 -9.77
C ILE A 113 -9.98 6.55 -11.23
N GLY A 114 -11.30 6.41 -11.44
CA GLY A 114 -11.92 6.56 -12.75
C GLY A 114 -13.00 5.54 -13.09
N THR A 115 -12.70 4.61 -13.99
CA THR A 115 -13.64 3.59 -14.50
C THR A 115 -13.05 2.21 -14.32
N ARG A 116 -13.83 1.15 -14.59
CA ARG A 116 -13.30 -0.21 -14.69
C ARG A 116 -12.09 -0.29 -15.63
N PHE A 117 -11.22 -1.27 -15.39
CA PHE A 117 -10.01 -1.56 -16.19
C PHE A 117 -9.02 -0.42 -16.21
N ARG A 118 -8.90 0.21 -15.04
CA ARG A 118 -7.77 1.03 -14.64
C ARG A 118 -7.10 0.29 -13.50
N TRP A 119 -5.84 0.62 -13.25
CA TRP A 119 -5.08 0.02 -12.17
C TRP A 119 -4.13 1.06 -11.60
N LEU A 120 -3.83 0.97 -10.31
CA LEU A 120 -2.79 1.75 -9.64
C LEU A 120 -1.78 0.78 -9.05
N ALA A 121 -0.49 1.16 -9.09
CA ALA A 121 0.60 0.30 -8.67
C ALA A 121 1.30 0.91 -7.46
N ILE A 122 1.13 0.28 -6.29
CA ILE A 122 1.74 0.70 -5.03
C ILE A 122 3.26 0.60 -5.13
N ILE A 123 3.95 1.69 -4.80
CA ILE A 123 5.40 1.75 -4.68
C ILE A 123 5.80 1.33 -3.27
N GLY A 124 5.12 1.88 -2.27
CA GLY A 124 5.32 1.61 -0.85
C GLY A 124 4.68 2.71 0.00
N ALA A 125 4.96 2.70 1.29
CA ALA A 125 4.66 3.81 2.18
C ALA A 125 5.82 4.04 3.16
N ALA A 126 6.06 5.30 3.50
CA ALA A 126 7.10 5.76 4.44
C ALA A 126 6.80 7.22 4.83
N ASP A 127 7.48 7.74 5.84
CA ASP A 127 7.53 9.18 6.14
C ASP A 127 8.42 9.86 5.08
N LEU A 128 7.81 10.18 3.93
CA LEU A 128 8.52 10.65 2.76
C LEU A 128 9.05 12.07 2.95
N ASP A 129 8.27 12.94 3.60
CA ASP A 129 8.63 14.34 3.84
C ASP A 129 9.26 14.63 5.21
N GLY A 130 9.38 13.62 6.07
CA GLY A 130 10.10 13.72 7.35
C GLY A 130 9.30 14.43 8.44
N ASP A 131 7.99 14.58 8.29
CA ASP A 131 7.11 15.21 9.29
C ASP A 131 6.60 14.25 10.37
N GLY A 132 6.94 12.95 10.24
CA GLY A 132 6.58 11.88 11.16
C GLY A 132 5.24 11.21 10.83
N GLN A 133 4.55 11.62 9.77
CA GLN A 133 3.37 10.93 9.25
C GLN A 133 3.77 10.03 8.08
N ILE A 134 3.01 8.96 7.87
CA ILE A 134 3.27 8.05 6.75
C ILE A 134 2.51 8.49 5.50
N GLU A 135 3.22 8.60 4.39
CA GLU A 135 2.65 8.74 3.06
C GLU A 135 2.66 7.42 2.32
N ILE A 136 1.61 7.19 1.53
CA ILE A 136 1.52 6.08 0.59
C ILE A 136 1.83 6.61 -0.82
N ALA A 137 2.80 6.00 -1.49
CA ALA A 137 3.18 6.35 -2.86
C ALA A 137 2.72 5.28 -3.85
N TYR A 138 2.10 5.71 -4.95
CA TYR A 138 1.67 4.81 -6.03
C TYR A 138 1.72 5.47 -7.40
N VAL A 139 1.78 4.67 -8.46
CA VAL A 139 1.62 5.16 -9.83
C VAL A 139 0.17 4.98 -10.28
N ASP A 140 -0.52 6.10 -10.55
CA ASP A 140 -1.83 6.11 -11.21
C ASP A 140 -1.68 5.64 -12.67
N ARG A 141 -2.37 4.54 -13.00
CA ARG A 141 -2.44 3.93 -14.34
C ARG A 141 -1.07 3.90 -14.99
N PRO A 142 -0.16 2.99 -14.57
CA PRO A 142 1.23 2.96 -15.03
C PRO A 142 1.40 2.76 -16.55
N HIS A 143 0.33 2.38 -17.25
CA HIS A 143 0.30 2.24 -18.72
C HIS A 143 -0.34 3.42 -19.44
N LEU A 144 -0.98 4.34 -18.71
CA LEU A 144 -1.79 5.43 -19.27
C LEU A 144 -1.42 6.79 -18.68
N ALA A 145 -1.74 7.04 -17.41
CA ALA A 145 -1.53 8.35 -16.78
C ALA A 145 -0.08 8.57 -16.34
N LYS A 146 0.62 7.51 -15.92
CA LYS A 146 2.07 7.54 -15.62
C LYS A 146 2.43 8.68 -14.67
N THR A 147 1.65 8.78 -13.60
CA THR A 147 1.74 9.85 -12.60
C THR A 147 1.92 9.20 -11.24
N LEU A 148 3.03 9.50 -10.59
CA LEU A 148 3.24 9.23 -9.17
C LEU A 148 2.27 10.10 -8.37
N ARG A 149 1.57 9.48 -7.43
CA ARG A 149 0.67 10.09 -6.47
C ARG A 149 1.21 9.77 -5.08
N VAL A 150 1.22 10.78 -4.22
CA VAL A 150 1.55 10.65 -2.80
C VAL A 150 0.30 11.04 -2.03
N VAL A 151 -0.15 10.16 -1.15
CA VAL A 151 -1.41 10.29 -0.41
C VAL A 151 -1.21 10.02 1.07
N ARG A 152 -2.06 10.61 1.92
CA ARG A 152 -2.12 10.36 3.37
C ARG A 152 -3.49 9.82 3.76
N VAL A 153 -3.53 9.11 4.89
CA VAL A 153 -4.79 8.83 5.58
C VAL A 153 -5.22 10.10 6.33
N ASP A 154 -6.47 10.51 6.13
CA ASP A 154 -7.12 11.61 6.85
C ASP A 154 -8.49 11.13 7.32
N GLY A 155 -8.58 10.71 8.59
CA GLY A 155 -9.75 10.05 9.15
C GLY A 155 -10.05 8.74 8.42
N ASP A 156 -11.25 8.63 7.85
CA ASP A 156 -11.70 7.47 7.07
C ASP A 156 -11.42 7.58 5.57
N SER A 157 -10.64 8.58 5.16
CA SER A 157 -10.34 8.86 3.76
C SER A 157 -8.84 8.76 3.44
N VAL A 158 -8.52 8.49 2.17
CA VAL A 158 -7.15 8.60 1.65
C VAL A 158 -7.07 9.77 0.67
N THR A 159 -6.29 10.78 1.01
CA THR A 159 -6.27 12.08 0.31
C THR A 159 -4.93 12.37 -0.35
N GLU A 160 -4.96 12.96 -1.54
CA GLU A 160 -3.73 13.34 -2.25
C GLU A 160 -3.08 14.56 -1.63
N VAL A 161 -1.78 14.43 -1.34
CA VAL A 161 -0.93 15.53 -0.86
C VAL A 161 0.01 16.05 -1.95
N ALA A 162 0.43 15.20 -2.90
CA ALA A 162 1.28 15.61 -4.00
C ALA A 162 1.21 14.65 -5.20
N ASN A 163 1.60 15.13 -6.39
CA ASN A 163 1.75 14.29 -7.59
C ASN A 163 2.94 14.71 -8.48
N PHE A 164 3.47 13.74 -9.22
CA PHE A 164 4.60 13.90 -10.15
C PHE A 164 4.36 13.09 -11.43
N SER A 165 4.21 13.76 -12.57
CA SER A 165 3.99 13.10 -13.86
C SER A 165 5.27 12.62 -14.52
N GLY A 166 5.13 11.65 -15.43
CA GLY A 166 6.23 11.22 -16.30
C GLY A 166 6.99 10.00 -15.80
N VAL A 167 6.37 9.18 -14.94
CA VAL A 167 7.01 8.01 -14.30
C VAL A 167 6.10 6.78 -14.32
N THR A 168 6.70 5.60 -14.22
CA THR A 168 5.99 4.32 -14.19
C THR A 168 6.79 3.25 -13.47
N ASN A 169 6.11 2.21 -13.02
CA ASN A 169 6.69 1.05 -12.34
C ASN A 169 6.15 -0.29 -12.88
N HIS A 170 5.40 -0.31 -13.98
CA HIS A 170 4.85 -1.56 -14.48
C HIS A 170 4.57 -1.55 -15.99
N ARG A 171 4.91 -2.66 -16.67
CA ARG A 171 4.47 -2.95 -18.05
C ARG A 171 3.39 -4.02 -18.03
N ILE A 172 2.41 -3.90 -18.92
CA ILE A 172 1.34 -4.89 -19.06
C ILE A 172 1.96 -6.28 -19.28
N GLY A 173 1.51 -7.25 -18.48
CA GLY A 173 1.96 -8.64 -18.57
C GLY A 173 3.19 -8.97 -17.71
N GLU A 174 3.77 -8.00 -16.99
CA GLU A 174 4.75 -8.29 -15.96
C GLU A 174 4.04 -8.80 -14.69
N PRO A 175 4.61 -9.80 -13.99
CA PRO A 175 4.00 -10.35 -12.77
C PRO A 175 4.28 -9.50 -11.52
N ASP A 176 5.12 -8.47 -11.64
CA ASP A 176 5.70 -7.73 -10.52
C ASP A 176 5.72 -6.21 -10.75
N ILE A 177 5.67 -5.46 -9.66
CA ILE A 177 5.85 -4.00 -9.68
C ILE A 177 7.34 -3.68 -9.55
N ALA A 178 7.84 -2.74 -10.37
CA ALA A 178 9.23 -2.31 -10.36
C ALA A 178 9.52 -1.33 -9.23
N GLY A 179 10.71 -1.44 -8.65
CA GLY A 179 11.19 -0.49 -7.65
C GLY A 179 10.43 -0.58 -6.34
N GLY A 180 10.37 0.55 -5.64
CA GLY A 180 9.85 0.64 -4.29
C GLY A 180 10.34 1.91 -3.61
N ILE A 181 10.18 1.98 -2.29
CA ILE A 181 10.83 2.98 -1.45
C ILE A 181 12.06 2.33 -0.82
N ARG A 182 13.24 2.93 -1.00
CA ARG A 182 14.43 2.61 -0.20
C ARG A 182 14.64 3.71 0.81
N ASP A 183 15.08 3.36 2.01
CA ASP A 183 15.45 4.34 3.04
C ASP A 183 16.95 4.23 3.29
N CYS A 184 17.68 5.23 2.79
CA CYS A 184 19.13 5.36 2.98
C CYS A 184 19.42 6.42 4.04
N SER A 185 20.70 6.67 4.36
CA SER A 185 21.06 7.64 5.42
C SER A 185 20.55 9.07 5.23
N ASP A 186 20.18 9.43 4.00
CA ASP A 186 19.70 10.76 3.62
C ASP A 186 18.16 10.85 3.57
N GLY A 187 17.46 9.76 3.92
CA GLY A 187 16.00 9.64 3.92
C GLY A 187 15.45 8.72 2.82
N PRO A 188 14.11 8.63 2.71
CA PRO A 188 13.46 7.75 1.75
C PRO A 188 13.50 8.28 0.31
N GLU A 189 13.74 7.37 -0.63
CA GLU A 189 13.71 7.62 -2.07
C GLU A 189 12.79 6.62 -2.77
N MET A 190 11.94 7.12 -3.65
CA MET A 190 11.10 6.31 -4.54
C MET A 190 11.87 5.96 -5.81
N ILE A 191 12.07 4.67 -6.04
CA ILE A 191 12.76 4.15 -7.23
C ILE A 191 11.74 3.80 -8.30
N LEU A 192 11.81 4.50 -9.44
CA LEU A 192 10.85 4.39 -10.55
C LEU A 192 11.56 4.40 -11.90
N ALA A 193 10.88 3.96 -12.96
CA ALA A 193 11.30 4.25 -14.32
C ALA A 193 10.66 5.56 -14.80
N SER A 194 11.34 6.27 -15.71
CA SER A 194 10.69 7.30 -16.52
C SER A 194 9.55 6.70 -17.36
N ALA A 195 8.59 7.53 -17.78
CA ALA A 195 7.40 7.07 -18.51
C ALA A 195 7.73 6.30 -19.80
N SER A 196 8.87 6.57 -20.43
CA SER A 196 9.40 5.88 -21.62
C SER A 196 10.19 4.61 -21.30
N TRP A 197 10.45 4.32 -20.02
CA TRP A 197 11.38 3.28 -19.56
C TRP A 197 12.81 3.47 -20.08
N SER A 198 13.23 4.72 -20.29
CA SER A 198 14.59 5.02 -20.78
C SER A 198 15.56 5.39 -19.67
N GLU A 199 15.04 5.68 -18.48
CA GLU A 199 15.81 6.16 -17.33
C GLU A 199 15.28 5.49 -16.07
N LEU A 200 16.20 5.10 -15.18
CA LEU A 200 15.93 4.71 -13.81
C LEU A 200 16.11 5.96 -12.94
N LEU A 201 15.11 6.26 -12.12
CA LEU A 201 14.99 7.48 -11.35
C LEU A 201 14.96 7.16 -9.85
N ALA A 202 15.69 7.95 -9.06
CA ALA A 202 15.45 8.11 -7.63
C ALA A 202 14.70 9.43 -7.41
N ILE A 203 13.58 9.37 -6.69
CA ILE A 203 12.72 10.54 -6.45
C ILE A 203 12.55 10.75 -4.95
N THR A 204 12.92 11.93 -4.47
CA THR A 204 12.67 12.39 -3.10
C THR A 204 11.44 13.30 -3.07
N PHE A 205 10.83 13.44 -1.90
CA PHE A 205 9.71 14.35 -1.68
C PHE A 205 9.83 15.02 -0.30
N ASP A 206 10.09 16.33 -0.25
CA ASP A 206 10.05 17.15 0.97
C ASP A 206 9.23 18.41 0.65
N GLY A 207 7.90 18.26 0.66
CA GLY A 207 6.93 19.24 0.16
C GLY A 207 7.01 19.54 -1.35
N SER A 208 8.02 19.00 -2.04
CA SER A 208 8.25 19.12 -3.48
C SER A 208 9.09 17.94 -3.97
N PHE A 209 8.85 17.51 -5.20
CA PHE A 209 9.59 16.40 -5.79
C PHE A 209 10.93 16.84 -6.36
N GLN A 210 11.97 16.05 -6.11
CA GLN A 210 13.22 16.09 -6.87
C GLN A 210 13.47 14.72 -7.48
N ALA A 211 13.76 14.69 -8.78
CA ALA A 211 14.05 13.46 -9.50
C ALA A 211 15.49 13.47 -10.01
N THR A 212 16.22 12.42 -9.70
CA THR A 212 17.60 12.19 -10.15
C THR A 212 17.64 10.97 -11.06
N VAL A 213 18.24 11.13 -12.25
CA VAL A 213 18.54 9.98 -13.11
C VAL A 213 19.71 9.22 -12.51
N ILE A 214 19.48 7.98 -12.10
CA ILE A 214 20.49 7.09 -11.49
C ILE A 214 20.98 6.00 -12.45
N GLY A 215 20.35 5.86 -13.62
CA GLY A 215 20.79 4.94 -14.65
C GLY A 215 19.92 4.95 -15.89
N ALA A 216 20.33 4.20 -16.91
CA ALA A 216 19.55 3.97 -18.14
C ALA A 216 19.11 2.49 -18.29
N ASP A 217 19.61 1.60 -17.42
CA ASP A 217 19.14 0.22 -17.34
C ASP A 217 17.91 0.17 -16.44
N THR A 218 16.75 -0.17 -17.03
CA THR A 218 15.48 -0.34 -16.31
C THR A 218 15.07 -1.81 -16.24
N SER A 219 16.03 -2.74 -16.25
CA SER A 219 15.79 -4.16 -16.01
C SER A 219 15.50 -4.45 -14.54
N ARG A 220 14.86 -5.59 -14.26
CA ARG A 220 14.57 -6.01 -12.86
C ARG A 220 15.82 -6.10 -11.98
N PRO A 221 16.96 -6.66 -12.45
CA PRO A 221 18.21 -6.61 -11.68
C PRO A 221 18.66 -5.18 -11.38
N ALA A 222 18.58 -4.25 -12.33
CA ALA A 222 18.96 -2.85 -12.10
C ALA A 222 18.04 -2.17 -11.08
N PHE A 223 16.74 -2.46 -11.10
CA PHE A 223 15.82 -2.02 -10.03
C PHE A 223 16.22 -2.61 -8.67
N ALA A 224 16.52 -3.91 -8.61
CA ALA A 224 16.92 -4.57 -7.37
C ALA A 224 18.22 -3.98 -6.79
N ASP A 225 19.21 -3.72 -7.65
CA ASP A 225 20.45 -3.05 -7.27
C ASP A 225 20.18 -1.61 -6.78
N ALA A 226 19.30 -0.88 -7.47
CA ALA A 226 18.91 0.47 -7.08
C ALA A 226 18.09 0.52 -5.78
N MET A 227 17.47 -0.58 -5.34
CA MET A 227 16.83 -0.64 -4.02
C MET A 227 17.84 -0.74 -2.87
N THR A 228 19.13 -0.96 -3.17
CA THR A 228 20.18 -1.01 -2.14
C THR A 228 20.72 0.37 -1.81
N CYS A 229 21.19 0.49 -0.57
CA CYS A 229 22.13 1.48 -0.07
C CYS A 229 23.45 0.72 0.23
#